data_AF-A0AAE4AWT4-F1
#
_entry.id   AF-A0AAE4AWT4-F1
#
_cell.length_a   1.000
_cell.length_b   1.000
_cell.length_c   1.000
_cell.angle_alpha   90.00
_cell.angle_beta   90.00
_cell.angle_gamma   90.00
#
_symmetry.space_group_name_H-M   'P 1'
#
loop_
_entity.id
_entity.type
_entity.pdbx_description
1 polymer ?
#
loop_
_entity_poly.entity_id
_entity_poly.type
_entity_poly.pdbx_seq_one_letter_code
_entity_poly.pdbx_strand_id
1 'polypeptide(L)'
;MAREVINRALRVLADLLEDTDHFCTFTLTDAAIGDDGVEPALNTLIADPFHAESLTAAGDWSRIVGEALPMRFAASWRRPQAWAEGAGPRRLAAGLTDWIMAHLVHLWPADADCWTVRVNESKVYENIYLDLAVRVEDRLWLLHLGVCD
;
A
#
# COMPACT_ATOMS: atom_id res chain seq x y z
N MET A 1 -1.64 -18.12 -0.78
CA MET A 1 -0.93 -18.16 0.52
C MET A 1 -0.07 -16.92 0.75
N ALA A 2 0.84 -16.54 -0.17
CA ALA A 2 1.71 -15.35 -0.01
C ALA A 2 0.93 -14.04 0.25
N ARG A 3 -0.10 -13.73 -0.54
CA ARG A 3 -0.96 -12.54 -0.35
C ARG A 3 -1.56 -12.43 1.05
N GLU A 4 -2.08 -13.53 1.59
CA GLU A 4 -2.73 -13.56 2.91
C GLU A 4 -1.72 -13.27 4.04
N VAL A 5 -0.52 -13.83 3.89
CA VAL A 5 0.61 -13.65 4.81
C VAL A 5 1.07 -12.18 4.80
N ILE A 6 1.19 -11.56 3.62
CA ILE A 6 1.50 -10.13 3.48
C ILE A 6 0.39 -9.26 4.08
N ASN A 7 -0.88 -9.52 3.76
CA ASN A 7 -2.01 -8.75 4.30
C ASN A 7 -2.09 -8.83 5.83
N ARG A 8 -1.74 -9.96 6.44
CA ARG A 8 -1.65 -10.06 7.90
C ARG A 8 -0.56 -9.15 8.47
N ALA A 9 0.61 -9.08 7.85
CA ALA A 9 1.66 -8.17 8.33
C ALA A 9 1.34 -6.70 8.05
N LEU A 10 0.74 -6.38 6.91
CA LEU A 10 0.24 -5.04 6.61
C LEU A 10 -0.77 -4.59 7.67
N ARG A 11 -1.69 -5.47 8.07
CA ARG A 11 -2.64 -5.19 9.15
C ARG A 11 -1.95 -4.95 10.49
N VAL A 12 -1.01 -5.81 10.90
CA VAL A 12 -0.27 -5.59 12.16
C VAL A 12 0.54 -4.29 12.11
N LEU A 13 1.10 -3.95 10.95
CA LEU A 13 1.82 -2.69 10.76
C LEU A 13 0.86 -1.49 10.84
N ALA A 14 -0.33 -1.58 10.24
CA ALA A 14 -1.38 -0.58 10.36
C ALA A 14 -1.79 -0.41 11.83
N ASP A 15 -2.16 -1.49 12.53
CA ASP A 15 -2.54 -1.47 13.95
C ASP A 15 -1.44 -0.84 14.85
N LEU A 16 -0.16 -0.99 14.47
CA LEU A 16 0.97 -0.41 15.18
C LEU A 16 1.14 1.09 14.92
N LEU A 17 0.68 1.57 13.76
CA LEU A 17 0.72 2.97 13.36
C LEU A 17 -0.56 3.72 13.70
N GLU A 18 -1.66 3.01 13.98
CA GLU A 18 -2.94 3.60 14.37
C GLU A 18 -2.86 4.33 15.72
N ASP A 19 -3.65 5.40 15.83
CA ASP A 19 -3.88 6.19 17.04
C ASP A 19 -5.34 6.67 17.05
N THR A 20 -5.78 7.31 18.13
CA THR A 20 -7.18 7.69 18.41
C THR A 20 -7.86 8.47 17.27
N ASP A 21 -7.09 9.31 16.57
CA ASP A 21 -7.52 10.10 15.41
C ASP A 21 -6.59 9.82 14.20
N HIS A 22 -6.10 8.58 14.05
CA HIS A 22 -5.19 8.20 12.98
C HIS A 22 -5.45 6.75 12.59
N PHE A 23 -6.21 6.54 11.54
CA PHE A 23 -6.64 5.21 11.07
C PHE A 23 -5.82 4.80 9.86
N CYS A 24 -5.28 3.59 9.86
CA CYS A 24 -4.40 3.11 8.79
C CYS A 24 -5.06 2.00 7.98
N THR A 25 -5.19 2.17 6.66
CA THR A 25 -5.76 1.15 5.77
C THR A 25 -4.67 0.57 4.87
N PHE A 26 -4.04 -0.53 5.27
CA PHE A 26 -2.99 -1.17 4.47
C PHE A 26 -3.46 -2.50 3.88
N THR A 27 -3.53 -2.60 2.55
CA THR A 27 -4.03 -3.80 1.87
C THR A 27 -3.25 -4.11 0.59
N LEU A 28 -3.17 -5.39 0.27
CA LEU A 28 -2.69 -5.94 -1.00
C LEU A 28 -3.81 -6.78 -1.61
N THR A 29 -4.34 -6.33 -2.74
CA THR A 29 -5.37 -7.01 -3.52
C THR A 29 -4.88 -7.25 -4.93
N ASP A 30 -5.59 -8.10 -5.67
CA ASP A 30 -5.20 -8.44 -7.03
C ASP A 30 -6.37 -8.97 -7.85
N ALA A 31 -6.33 -8.74 -9.16
CA ALA A 31 -7.33 -9.12 -10.13
C ALA A 31 -6.66 -9.63 -11.41
N ALA A 32 -7.38 -10.45 -12.17
CA ALA A 32 -6.96 -10.83 -13.50
C ALA A 32 -7.09 -9.65 -14.47
N ILE A 33 -6.15 -9.52 -15.39
CA ILE A 33 -6.19 -8.57 -16.50
C ILE A 33 -6.94 -9.26 -17.64
N GLY A 34 -8.16 -8.79 -17.92
CA GLY A 34 -8.95 -9.23 -19.07
C GLY A 34 -8.50 -8.55 -20.37
N ASP A 35 -9.20 -8.87 -21.46
CA ASP A 35 -8.93 -8.32 -22.79
C ASP A 35 -9.08 -6.79 -22.85
N ASP A 36 -9.86 -6.21 -21.95
CA ASP A 36 -10.09 -4.77 -21.84
C ASP A 36 -8.92 -4.03 -21.14
N GLY A 37 -7.91 -4.75 -20.64
CA GLY A 37 -6.65 -4.19 -20.17
C GLY A 37 -6.58 -3.84 -18.67
N VAL A 38 -5.61 -2.99 -18.33
CA VAL A 38 -5.21 -2.68 -16.94
C VAL A 38 -6.24 -1.81 -16.23
N GLU A 39 -6.80 -0.79 -16.90
CA GLU A 39 -7.72 0.16 -16.27
C GLU A 39 -9.00 -0.50 -15.74
N PRO A 40 -9.69 -1.39 -16.50
CA PRO A 40 -10.84 -2.11 -15.97
C PRO A 40 -10.47 -3.01 -14.79
N ALA A 41 -9.37 -3.76 -14.87
CA ALA A 41 -8.90 -4.60 -13.77
C ALA A 41 -8.64 -3.76 -12.51
N LEU A 42 -7.99 -2.61 -12.66
CA LEU A 42 -7.71 -1.69 -11.57
C LEU A 42 -8.98 -1.17 -10.90
N ASN A 43 -9.97 -0.77 -11.69
CA ASN A 43 -11.24 -0.27 -11.16
C ASN A 43 -12.04 -1.34 -10.39
N THR A 44 -11.77 -2.64 -10.59
CA THR A 44 -12.34 -3.72 -9.74
C THR A 44 -11.64 -3.86 -8.39
N LEU A 45 -10.40 -3.35 -8.27
CA LEU A 45 -9.59 -3.42 -7.06
C LEU A 45 -9.79 -2.21 -6.15
N ILE A 46 -10.15 -1.07 -6.73
CA ILE A 46 -10.51 0.14 -6.01
C ILE A 46 -11.93 -0.02 -5.44
N ALA A 47 -12.13 0.35 -4.17
CA ALA A 47 -13.43 0.26 -3.53
C ALA A 47 -14.43 1.27 -4.10
N ASP A 48 -15.69 0.87 -4.27
CA ASP A 48 -16.82 1.76 -4.63
C ASP A 48 -17.01 2.85 -3.53
N PRO A 49 -17.27 4.13 -3.87
CA PRO A 49 -17.54 4.72 -5.20
C PRO A 49 -16.31 5.29 -5.90
N PHE A 50 -15.13 4.86 -5.49
CA PHE A 50 -13.88 5.39 -5.99
C PHE A 50 -13.47 4.69 -7.29
N HIS A 51 -12.75 5.41 -8.14
CA HIS A 51 -12.24 4.92 -9.42
C HIS A 51 -10.87 5.51 -9.69
N ALA A 52 -10.06 4.83 -10.52
CA ALA A 52 -8.78 5.38 -10.97
C ALA A 52 -9.04 6.62 -11.84
N GLU A 53 -8.53 7.77 -11.41
CA GLU A 53 -8.54 9.01 -12.20
C GLU A 53 -7.37 9.01 -13.19
N SER A 54 -6.19 8.58 -12.74
CA SER A 54 -5.02 8.51 -13.61
C SER A 54 -3.99 7.48 -13.13
N LEU A 55 -3.19 7.01 -14.10
CA LEU A 55 -2.07 6.11 -13.91
C LEU A 55 -0.78 6.83 -14.31
N THR A 56 0.15 6.96 -13.38
CA THR A 56 1.48 7.50 -13.67
C THR A 56 2.48 6.35 -13.61
N ALA A 57 3.17 6.07 -14.71
CA ALA A 57 4.17 5.02 -14.76
C ALA A 57 5.24 5.26 -13.68
N ALA A 58 5.49 4.21 -12.91
CA ALA A 58 6.49 4.14 -11.88
C ALA A 58 7.61 3.20 -12.35
N GLY A 59 8.86 3.61 -12.13
CA GLY A 59 10.02 2.86 -12.63
C GLY A 59 10.62 1.85 -11.65
N ASP A 60 10.31 1.96 -10.36
CA ASP A 60 10.88 1.10 -9.32
C ASP A 60 9.88 0.98 -8.17
N TRP A 61 9.06 -0.08 -8.22
CA TRP A 61 8.07 -0.34 -7.18
C TRP A 61 8.75 -0.56 -5.82
N SER A 62 9.93 -1.18 -5.78
CA SER A 62 10.59 -1.57 -4.55
C SER A 62 11.08 -0.36 -3.76
N ARG A 63 11.66 0.61 -4.47
CA ARG A 63 12.03 1.91 -3.91
C ARG A 63 10.80 2.67 -3.44
N ILE A 64 9.71 2.69 -4.22
CA ILE A 64 8.49 3.41 -3.86
C ILE A 64 7.87 2.86 -2.57
N VAL A 65 7.73 1.53 -2.45
CA VAL A 65 7.17 0.91 -1.24
C VAL A 65 8.12 1.08 -0.05
N GLY A 66 9.42 0.91 -0.26
CA GLY A 66 10.44 1.10 0.78
C GLY A 66 10.55 2.54 1.28
N GLU A 67 10.30 3.54 0.43
CA GLU A 67 10.23 4.95 0.84
C GLU A 67 8.90 5.27 1.55
N ALA A 68 7.82 4.57 1.21
CA ALA A 68 6.53 4.75 1.86
C ALA A 68 6.51 4.12 3.27
N LEU A 69 6.97 2.87 3.42
CA LEU A 69 6.92 2.16 4.68
C LEU A 69 8.21 2.30 5.52
N PRO A 70 8.11 2.38 6.85
CA PRO A 70 6.95 2.82 7.62
C PRO A 70 6.86 4.35 7.71
N MET A 71 7.89 5.06 7.23
CA MET A 71 8.17 6.44 7.60
C MET A 71 7.18 7.47 7.04
N ARG A 72 6.60 7.23 5.85
CA ARG A 72 5.63 8.15 5.25
C ARG A 72 4.37 8.29 6.10
N PHE A 73 4.02 7.23 6.82
CA PHE A 73 2.81 7.17 7.65
C PHE A 73 3.12 7.43 9.13
N ALA A 74 4.34 7.10 9.60
CA ALA A 74 4.77 7.45 10.96
C ALA A 74 5.13 8.93 11.18
N ALA A 75 5.35 9.69 10.09
CA ALA A 75 5.78 11.08 10.11
C ALA A 75 4.66 12.09 9.78
N SER A 76 3.39 11.67 9.82
CA SER A 76 2.30 12.65 9.78
C SER A 76 2.47 13.64 10.96
N TRP A 77 1.80 14.79 10.86
CA TRP A 77 1.83 15.87 11.83
C TRP A 77 1.45 15.42 13.26
N ARG A 78 0.90 14.21 13.42
CA ARG A 78 0.77 13.46 14.67
C ARG A 78 1.67 12.21 14.61
N ARG A 79 2.73 12.17 15.41
CA ARG A 79 3.51 10.93 15.56
C ARG A 79 2.63 9.90 16.26
N PRO A 80 2.38 8.71 15.69
CA PRO A 80 1.66 7.66 16.38
C PRO A 80 2.27 7.39 17.76
N GLN A 81 1.45 7.07 18.75
CA GLN A 81 1.92 6.75 20.10
C GLN A 81 3.04 5.70 20.11
N ALA A 82 2.96 4.67 19.26
CA ALA A 82 4.03 3.69 19.04
C ALA A 82 5.39 4.31 18.65
N TRP A 83 5.37 5.39 17.87
CA TRP A 83 6.57 6.15 17.53
C TRP A 83 7.02 7.05 18.68
N ALA A 84 6.12 7.52 19.54
CA ALA A 84 6.45 8.30 20.73
C ALA A 84 7.00 7.44 21.89
N GLU A 85 6.55 6.20 22.04
CA GLU A 85 6.80 5.30 23.18
C GLU A 85 8.18 4.62 23.21
N GLY A 86 9.01 4.83 22.18
CA GLY A 86 10.42 4.46 22.20
C GLY A 86 10.82 3.41 21.16
N ALA A 87 11.91 2.70 21.42
CA ALA A 87 12.62 1.92 20.39
C ALA A 87 12.03 0.53 20.10
N GLY A 88 11.06 0.04 20.89
CA GLY A 88 10.44 -1.28 20.71
C GLY A 88 9.49 -1.32 19.51
N PRO A 89 8.38 -0.55 19.54
CA PRO A 89 7.43 -0.49 18.44
C PRO A 89 8.07 -0.07 17.11
N ARG A 90 8.99 0.91 17.12
CA ARG A 90 9.73 1.30 15.91
C ARG A 90 10.54 0.15 15.29
N ARG A 91 11.16 -0.70 16.13
CA ARG A 91 11.91 -1.87 15.65
C ARG A 91 10.98 -2.95 15.11
N LEU A 92 9.82 -3.14 15.72
CA LEU A 92 8.80 -4.06 15.21
C LEU A 92 8.27 -3.58 13.86
N ALA A 93 7.95 -2.29 13.72
CA ALA A 93 7.51 -1.70 12.46
C ALA A 93 8.55 -1.89 11.36
N ALA A 94 9.82 -1.56 11.61
CA ALA A 94 10.90 -1.77 10.67
C ALA A 94 11.05 -3.25 10.27
N GLY A 95 11.02 -4.18 11.25
CA GLY A 95 11.10 -5.61 10.97
C GLY A 95 9.92 -6.15 10.16
N LEU A 96 8.71 -5.63 10.39
CA LEU A 96 7.53 -5.95 9.59
C LEU A 96 7.66 -5.39 8.17
N THR A 97 8.18 -4.16 8.01
CA THR A 97 8.47 -3.58 6.69
C THR A 97 9.47 -4.44 5.92
N ASP A 98 10.60 -4.79 6.52
CA ASP A 98 11.61 -5.64 5.88
C ASP A 98 11.01 -6.99 5.44
N TRP A 99 10.18 -7.59 6.30
CA TRP A 99 9.52 -8.85 5.99
C TRP A 99 8.49 -8.72 4.88
N ILE A 100 7.66 -7.68 4.88
CA ILE A 100 6.71 -7.37 3.79
C ILE A 100 7.47 -7.21 2.48
N MET A 101 8.54 -6.41 2.47
CA MET A 101 9.38 -6.19 1.30
C MET A 101 9.99 -7.50 0.77
N ALA A 102 10.50 -8.35 1.65
CA ALA A 102 11.03 -9.66 1.26
C ALA A 102 9.98 -10.54 0.56
N HIS A 103 8.72 -10.51 1.01
CA HIS A 103 7.63 -11.25 0.34
C HIS A 103 7.17 -10.60 -0.96
N LEU A 104 7.14 -9.27 -1.04
CA LEU A 104 6.78 -8.56 -2.27
C LEU A 104 7.78 -8.84 -3.40
N VAL A 105 9.08 -8.93 -3.11
CA VAL A 105 10.12 -9.31 -4.10
C VAL A 105 9.88 -10.70 -4.70
N HIS A 106 9.23 -11.60 -3.97
CA HIS A 106 8.86 -12.92 -4.49
C HIS A 106 7.57 -12.91 -5.32
N LEU A 107 6.71 -11.90 -5.15
CA LEU A 107 5.48 -11.74 -5.93
C LEU A 107 5.71 -10.90 -7.19
N TRP A 108 6.56 -9.88 -7.09
CA TRP A 108 6.73 -8.86 -8.11
C TRP A 108 8.18 -8.86 -8.61
N PRO A 109 8.40 -9.18 -9.89
CA PRO A 109 9.71 -9.01 -10.52
C PRO A 109 10.22 -7.57 -10.38
N ALA A 110 11.54 -7.39 -10.30
CA ALA A 110 12.13 -6.05 -10.16
C ALA A 110 11.86 -5.14 -11.38
N ASP A 111 11.63 -5.75 -12.54
CA ASP A 111 11.32 -5.10 -13.82
C ASP A 111 9.80 -5.08 -14.13
N ALA A 112 8.95 -5.44 -13.16
CA ALA A 112 7.51 -5.40 -13.33
C ALA A 112 7.01 -3.98 -13.64
N ASP A 113 6.14 -3.86 -14.65
CA ASP A 113 5.46 -2.61 -14.92
C ASP A 113 4.67 -2.19 -13.68
N CYS A 114 4.85 -0.95 -13.23
CA CYS A 114 4.10 -0.41 -12.10
C CYS A 114 3.65 1.02 -12.35
N TRP A 115 2.62 1.42 -11.61
CA TRP A 115 2.03 2.74 -11.70
C TRP A 115 1.61 3.23 -10.33
N THR A 116 1.90 4.48 -10.01
CA THR A 116 1.18 5.16 -8.94
C THR A 116 -0.20 5.54 -9.45
N VAL A 117 -1.23 5.18 -8.70
CA VAL A 117 -2.63 5.44 -9.04
C VAL A 117 -3.07 6.71 -8.31
N ARG A 118 -3.72 7.61 -9.04
CA ARG A 118 -4.53 8.66 -8.42
C ARG A 118 -5.97 8.22 -8.47
N VAL A 119 -6.63 8.24 -7.33
CA VAL A 119 -8.04 7.90 -7.21
C VAL A 119 -8.87 9.19 -7.29
N ASN A 120 -10.05 9.10 -7.90
CA ASN A 120 -11.06 10.16 -7.85
C ASN A 120 -11.49 10.36 -6.39
N GLU A 121 -10.88 11.35 -5.75
CA GLU A 121 -11.20 11.75 -4.38
C GLU A 121 -12.45 12.64 -4.39
N SER A 122 -13.61 12.03 -4.15
CA SER A 122 -14.56 12.74 -3.28
C SER A 122 -13.89 12.89 -1.91
N LYS A 123 -14.19 13.95 -1.14
CA LYS A 123 -13.49 14.44 0.08
C LYS A 123 -13.28 13.43 1.26
N VAL A 124 -13.37 12.14 1.03
CA VAL A 124 -13.56 11.05 1.99
C VAL A 124 -12.65 9.85 1.67
N TYR A 125 -11.64 9.97 0.78
CA TYR A 125 -10.70 8.86 0.57
C TYR A 125 -9.75 8.78 1.77
N GLU A 126 -8.60 9.42 1.74
CA GLU A 126 -7.63 9.43 2.85
C GLU A 126 -6.78 10.71 2.79
N ASN A 127 -6.27 11.17 3.94
CA ASN A 127 -5.45 12.39 4.02
C ASN A 127 -4.05 12.16 3.42
N ILE A 128 -3.51 10.95 3.59
CA ILE A 128 -2.23 10.53 3.02
C ILE A 128 -2.38 9.09 2.55
N TYR A 129 -2.14 8.84 1.27
CA TYR A 129 -2.13 7.48 0.75
C TYR A 129 -1.05 7.24 -0.31
N LEU A 130 -0.81 5.97 -0.59
CA LEU A 130 -0.12 5.45 -1.76
C LEU A 130 -0.94 4.28 -2.31
N ASP A 131 -1.42 4.45 -3.53
CA ASP A 131 -1.91 3.35 -4.36
C ASP A 131 -0.86 3.02 -5.41
N LEU A 132 -0.34 1.80 -5.34
CA LEU A 132 0.65 1.28 -6.28
C LEU A 132 0.08 0.05 -6.99
N ALA A 133 -0.15 0.21 -8.29
CA ALA A 133 -0.53 -0.89 -9.16
C ALA A 133 0.73 -1.55 -9.73
N VAL A 134 0.83 -2.87 -9.67
CA VAL A 134 1.95 -3.65 -10.24
C VAL A 134 1.39 -4.76 -11.11
N ARG A 135 1.80 -4.79 -12.38
CA ARG A 135 1.41 -5.85 -13.31
C ARG A 135 2.44 -6.97 -13.26
N VAL A 136 1.96 -8.19 -13.08
CA VAL A 136 2.77 -9.41 -13.20
C VAL A 136 1.99 -10.39 -14.06
N GLU A 137 2.53 -10.70 -15.24
CA GLU A 137 1.89 -11.57 -16.23
C GLU A 137 0.46 -11.10 -16.58
N ASP A 138 -0.55 -11.92 -16.29
CA ASP A 138 -1.98 -11.71 -16.50
C ASP A 138 -2.69 -11.18 -15.25
N ARG A 139 -1.95 -10.73 -14.22
CA ARG A 139 -2.53 -10.17 -12.99
C ARG A 139 -2.10 -8.74 -12.77
N LEU A 140 -3.03 -7.96 -12.24
CA LEU A 140 -2.78 -6.65 -11.67
C LEU A 140 -2.89 -6.76 -10.15
N TRP A 141 -1.86 -6.32 -9.46
CA TRP A 141 -1.84 -6.18 -8.01
C TRP A 141 -2.04 -4.72 -7.65
N LEU A 142 -2.77 -4.45 -6.58
CA LEU A 142 -2.91 -3.13 -5.99
C LEU A 142 -2.47 -3.20 -4.52
N LEU A 143 -1.39 -2.47 -4.22
CA LEU A 143 -1.01 -2.16 -2.85
C LEU A 143 -1.55 -0.79 -2.50
N HIS A 144 -2.46 -0.76 -1.54
CA HIS A 144 -3.02 0.44 -0.95
C HIS A 144 -2.41 0.63 0.43
N LEU A 145 -1.77 1.77 0.65
CA LEU A 145 -1.24 2.19 1.95
C LEU A 145 -1.85 3.53 2.30
N GLY A 146 -2.75 3.52 3.27
CA GLY A 146 -3.65 4.62 3.55
C GLY A 146 -3.68 5.13 4.97
N VAL A 147 -3.94 6.42 5.15
CA VAL A 147 -4.16 7.08 6.45
C VAL A 147 -5.30 8.10 6.40
N CYS A 148 -6.23 7.98 7.34
CA CYS A 148 -7.23 8.99 7.68
C CYS A 148 -6.92 9.61 9.05
N ASP A 149 -7.00 10.94 9.15
CA ASP A 149 -7.02 11.67 10.43
C ASP A 149 -8.42 12.24 10.72
#